data_AF-F0ZB61-F1
#
_entry.id   AF-F0ZB61-F1
#
_cell.length_a   1.000
_cell.length_b   1.000
_cell.length_c   1.000
_cell.angle_alpha   90.00
_cell.angle_beta   90.00
_cell.angle_gamma   90.00
#
_symmetry.space_group_name_H-M   'P 1'
#
loop_
_entity.id
_entity.type
_entity.pdbx_description
1 polymer ?
#
loop_
_entity_poly.entity_id
_entity_poly.type
_entity_poly.pdbx_seq_one_letter_code
_entity_poly.pdbx_strand_id
1 'polypeptide(L)'
;MERIQNIITMSAAMTVVHFSLGILLFISSIILYTHSVAHYNNFLLSIISLWIFFTGAYGWKYYTQYYFMYTYFGRGVFYFFVGILVWGSSNIEFYSMVIALLFLLFGLGSMGLGLFSKYDPPRPVFGPYDFVPHGQKENMALASQADFMDDSPTSSQNTTFTI
;
A
#
# COMPACT_ATOMS: atom_id res chain seq x y z
N MET A 1 8.45 -18.58 25.93
CA MET A 1 7.83 -17.26 25.68
C MET A 1 8.46 -16.67 24.44
N GLU A 2 8.01 -17.09 23.26
CA GLU A 2 8.70 -16.81 21.98
C GLU A 2 7.74 -16.20 20.93
N ARG A 3 6.55 -15.75 21.37
CA ARG A 3 5.44 -15.35 20.48
C ARG A 3 5.26 -13.85 20.26
N ILE A 4 6.19 -13.00 20.69
CA ILE A 4 5.99 -11.53 20.65
C ILE A 4 6.98 -10.81 19.73
N GLN A 5 8.04 -11.47 19.23
CA GLN A 5 9.13 -10.76 18.55
C GLN A 5 8.93 -10.39 17.07
N ASN A 6 7.84 -10.75 16.41
CA ASN A 6 7.59 -10.41 14.99
C ASN A 6 6.22 -9.76 14.73
N ILE A 7 5.75 -8.89 15.63
CA ILE A 7 4.37 -8.34 15.54
C ILE A 7 4.21 -7.24 14.48
N ILE A 8 5.29 -6.60 14.02
CA ILE A 8 5.19 -5.53 13.02
C ILE A 8 5.99 -5.91 11.78
N THR A 9 5.30 -6.49 10.79
CA THR A 9 5.86 -6.60 9.44
C THR A 9 6.05 -5.19 8.86
N MET A 10 7.08 -4.97 8.03
CA MET A 10 7.31 -3.67 7.35
C MET A 10 6.04 -3.18 6.64
N SER A 11 5.30 -4.12 6.07
CA SER A 11 3.98 -3.95 5.49
C SER A 11 2.97 -3.29 6.45
N ALA A 12 2.83 -3.82 7.67
CA ALA A 12 1.92 -3.27 8.68
C ALA A 12 2.35 -1.87 9.14
N ALA A 13 3.65 -1.66 9.36
CA ALA A 13 4.20 -0.35 9.71
C ALA A 13 3.86 0.72 8.65
N MET A 14 3.99 0.38 7.37
CA MET A 14 3.72 1.30 6.28
C MET A 14 2.24 1.61 6.10
N THR A 15 1.36 0.65 6.40
CA THR A 15 -0.08 0.92 6.43
C THR A 15 -0.44 1.84 7.61
N VAL A 16 0.18 1.68 8.78
CA VAL A 16 0.03 2.62 9.90
C VAL A 16 0.49 4.02 9.51
N VAL A 17 1.68 4.16 8.90
CA VAL A 17 2.19 5.44 8.41
C VAL A 17 1.23 6.08 7.40
N HIS A 18 0.67 5.30 6.46
CA HIS A 18 -0.32 5.80 5.51
C HIS A 18 -1.54 6.41 6.19
N PHE A 19 -2.09 5.72 7.21
CA PHE A 19 -3.21 6.24 7.99
C PHE A 19 -2.83 7.47 8.81
N SER A 20 -1.65 7.48 9.45
CA SER A 20 -1.17 8.64 10.20
C SER A 20 -1.01 9.88 9.31
N LEU A 21 -0.46 9.71 8.10
CA LEU A 21 -0.37 10.77 7.10
C LEU A 21 -1.75 11.23 6.62
N GLY A 22 -2.71 10.32 6.44
CA GLY A 22 -4.10 10.65 6.12
C GLY A 22 -4.78 11.51 7.21
N ILE A 23 -4.60 11.15 8.48
CA ILE A 23 -5.10 11.93 9.64
C ILE A 23 -4.48 13.31 9.66
N LEU A 24 -3.15 13.39 9.54
CA LEU A 24 -2.44 14.66 9.49
C LEU A 24 -2.96 15.54 8.36
N LEU A 25 -3.13 15.00 7.16
CA LEU A 25 -3.64 15.74 6.01
C LEU A 25 -5.06 16.26 6.23
N PHE A 26 -5.94 15.46 6.84
CA PHE A 26 -7.31 15.86 7.15
C PHE A 26 -7.38 16.98 8.19
N ILE A 27 -6.60 16.89 9.28
CA ILE A 27 -6.50 17.97 10.27
C ILE A 27 -5.97 19.24 9.59
N SER A 28 -4.99 19.08 8.72
CA SER A 28 -4.35 20.20 8.01
C SER A 28 -5.28 20.87 7.03
N SER A 29 -6.11 20.12 6.32
CA SER A 29 -7.09 20.69 5.41
C SER A 29 -8.15 21.49 6.17
N ILE A 30 -8.56 21.08 7.38
CA ILE A 30 -9.46 21.84 8.25
C ILE A 30 -8.82 23.16 8.69
N ILE A 31 -7.59 23.10 9.24
CA ILE A 31 -6.87 24.30 9.72
C ILE A 31 -6.67 25.28 8.57
N LEU A 32 -6.18 24.80 7.42
CA LEU A 32 -5.97 25.65 6.25
C LEU A 32 -7.29 26.24 5.72
N TYR A 33 -8.39 25.48 5.77
CA TYR A 33 -9.70 25.97 5.36
C TYR A 33 -10.18 27.16 6.21
N THR A 34 -9.82 27.20 7.50
CA THR A 34 -10.17 28.30 8.40
C THR A 34 -9.29 29.54 8.27
N HIS A 35 -8.06 29.40 7.77
CA HIS A 35 -7.06 30.49 7.74
C HIS A 35 -6.75 31.04 6.33
N SER A 36 -7.14 30.34 5.26
CA SER A 36 -6.78 30.69 3.88
C SER A 36 -7.98 31.02 3.00
N VAL A 37 -7.80 32.01 2.11
CA VAL A 37 -8.75 32.40 1.05
C VAL A 37 -8.76 31.37 -0.10
N ALA A 38 -7.75 30.49 -0.18
CA ALA A 38 -7.60 29.47 -1.22
C ALA A 38 -8.43 28.20 -0.93
N HIS A 39 -9.75 28.36 -0.80
CA HIS A 39 -10.68 27.29 -0.40
C HIS A 39 -10.67 26.07 -1.35
N TYR A 40 -10.35 26.26 -2.64
CA TYR A 40 -10.34 25.16 -3.62
C TYR A 40 -9.27 24.10 -3.32
N ASN A 41 -8.03 24.52 -3.03
CA ASN A 41 -6.95 23.58 -2.72
C ASN A 41 -7.21 22.87 -1.39
N ASN A 42 -7.78 23.56 -0.40
CA ASN A 42 -8.09 22.96 0.90
C ASN A 42 -9.22 21.92 0.80
N PHE A 43 -10.24 22.19 -0.02
CA PHE A 43 -11.29 21.22 -0.31
C PHE A 43 -10.73 19.98 -1.02
N LEU A 44 -9.81 20.17 -1.98
CA LEU A 44 -9.11 19.08 -2.64
C LEU A 44 -8.29 18.23 -1.63
N LEU A 45 -7.56 18.87 -0.72
CA LEU A 45 -6.80 18.17 0.32
C LEU A 45 -7.71 17.37 1.26
N SER A 46 -8.89 17.89 1.60
CA SER A 46 -9.91 17.15 2.36
C SER A 46 -10.39 15.91 1.61
N ILE A 47 -10.72 16.02 0.32
CA ILE A 47 -11.13 14.86 -0.51
C ILE A 47 -9.99 13.83 -0.58
N ILE A 48 -8.76 14.28 -0.81
CA ILE A 48 -7.58 13.41 -0.88
C ILE A 48 -7.37 12.68 0.45
N SER A 49 -7.51 13.36 1.58
CA SER A 49 -7.37 12.75 2.90
C SER A 49 -8.44 11.67 3.16
N LEU A 50 -9.71 11.93 2.80
CA LEU A 50 -10.78 10.93 2.85
C LEU A 50 -10.47 9.74 1.95
N TRP A 51 -9.96 10.00 0.74
CA TRP A 51 -9.56 8.95 -0.19
C TRP A 51 -8.42 8.08 0.38
N ILE A 52 -7.44 8.66 1.08
CA ILE A 52 -6.39 7.93 1.80
C ILE A 52 -6.99 6.97 2.84
N PHE A 53 -7.99 7.42 3.62
CA PHE A 53 -8.67 6.53 4.57
C PHE A 53 -9.42 5.40 3.88
N PHE A 54 -10.19 5.70 2.84
CA PHE A 54 -10.98 4.69 2.13
C PHE A 54 -10.09 3.67 1.42
N THR A 55 -8.99 4.09 0.81
CA THR A 55 -8.05 3.18 0.16
C THR A 55 -7.27 2.35 1.18
N GLY A 56 -6.85 2.94 2.30
CA GLY A 56 -6.23 2.20 3.40
C GLY A 56 -7.15 1.14 4.02
N ALA A 57 -8.45 1.46 4.18
CA ALA A 57 -9.40 0.59 4.87
C ALA A 57 -10.10 -0.44 3.96
N TYR A 58 -10.53 -0.01 2.77
CA TYR A 58 -11.37 -0.81 1.86
C TYR A 58 -10.74 -1.08 0.49
N GLY A 59 -9.64 -0.40 0.14
CA GLY A 59 -9.03 -0.55 -1.19
C GLY A 59 -8.54 -1.97 -1.50
N TRP A 60 -8.36 -2.81 -0.48
CA TRP A 60 -7.89 -4.19 -0.64
C TRP A 60 -8.87 -5.05 -1.43
N LYS A 61 -10.16 -4.73 -1.37
CA LYS A 61 -11.21 -5.40 -2.16
C LYS A 61 -11.02 -5.18 -3.66
N TYR A 62 -10.42 -4.06 -4.04
CA TYR A 62 -10.16 -3.63 -5.41
C TYR A 62 -8.67 -3.63 -5.72
N TYR A 63 -7.90 -4.46 -5.01
CA TYR A 63 -6.45 -4.45 -5.03
C TYR A 63 -5.84 -4.56 -6.43
N THR A 64 -6.45 -5.34 -7.34
CA THR A 64 -5.99 -5.43 -8.73
C THR A 64 -6.09 -4.10 -9.48
N GLN A 65 -7.15 -3.32 -9.24
CA GLN A 65 -7.39 -2.03 -9.90
C GLN A 65 -6.51 -0.93 -9.31
N TYR A 66 -6.24 -1.00 -8.00
CA TYR A 66 -5.43 -0.01 -7.28
C TYR A 66 -4.01 -0.50 -6.98
N TYR A 67 -3.52 -1.52 -7.68
CA TYR A 67 -2.25 -2.18 -7.38
C TYR A 67 -1.10 -1.19 -7.25
N PHE A 68 -1.03 -0.20 -8.16
CA PHE A 68 -0.04 0.87 -8.11
C PHE A 68 -0.02 1.59 -6.75
N MET A 69 -1.19 1.90 -6.19
CA MET A 69 -1.34 2.57 -4.88
C MET A 69 -1.06 1.64 -3.69
N TYR A 70 -0.90 0.34 -3.93
CA TYR A 70 -0.40 -0.62 -2.95
C TYR A 70 1.11 -0.81 -3.02
N THR A 71 1.77 -0.38 -4.10
CA THR A 71 3.24 -0.43 -4.17
C THR A 71 3.88 0.70 -3.37
N TYR A 72 5.08 0.45 -2.83
CA TYR A 72 5.91 1.49 -2.21
C TYR A 72 6.15 2.67 -3.16
N PHE A 73 6.46 2.35 -4.42
CA PHE A 73 6.69 3.35 -5.45
C PHE A 73 5.46 4.21 -5.70
N GLY A 74 4.30 3.61 -5.97
CA GLY A 74 3.09 4.36 -6.28
C GLY A 74 2.55 5.18 -5.10
N ARG A 75 2.65 4.66 -3.86
CA ARG A 75 2.38 5.47 -2.65
C ARG A 75 3.37 6.64 -2.53
N GLY A 76 4.64 6.40 -2.84
CA GLY A 76 5.66 7.44 -2.83
C GLY A 76 5.37 8.57 -3.83
N VAL A 77 5.03 8.21 -5.07
CA VAL A 77 4.60 9.16 -6.11
C VAL A 77 3.40 9.96 -5.62
N PHE A 78 2.39 9.27 -5.07
CA PHE A 78 1.19 9.92 -4.56
C PHE A 78 1.48 10.91 -3.43
N TYR A 79 2.23 10.50 -2.38
CA TYR A 79 2.58 11.40 -1.28
C TYR A 79 3.41 12.60 -1.74
N PHE A 80 4.32 12.39 -2.69
CA PHE A 80 5.13 13.46 -3.24
C PHE A 80 4.24 14.54 -3.89
N PHE A 81 3.26 14.14 -4.71
CA PHE A 81 2.30 15.08 -5.29
C PHE A 81 1.42 15.77 -4.25
N VAL A 82 0.98 15.04 -3.21
CA VAL A 82 0.25 15.64 -2.08
C VAL A 82 1.11 16.71 -1.38
N GLY A 83 2.41 16.45 -1.18
CA GLY A 83 3.33 17.42 -0.61
C GLY A 83 3.46 18.70 -1.44
N ILE A 84 3.52 18.58 -2.78
CA ILE A 84 3.52 19.73 -3.69
C ILE A 84 2.20 20.51 -3.59
N LEU A 85 1.05 19.81 -3.53
CA LEU A 85 -0.26 20.43 -3.40
C LEU A 85 -0.40 21.20 -2.08
N VAL A 86 0.03 20.59 -0.96
CA VAL A 86 0.02 21.26 0.35
C VAL A 86 0.91 22.50 0.32
N TRP A 87 2.13 22.39 -0.24
CA TRP A 87 3.03 23.54 -0.39
C TRP A 87 2.35 24.66 -1.18
N GLY A 88 1.83 24.37 -2.38
CA GLY A 88 1.18 25.36 -3.25
C GLY A 88 -0.16 25.91 -2.74
N SER A 89 -0.74 25.32 -1.69
CA SER A 89 -2.05 25.72 -1.14
C SER A 89 -2.01 26.77 -0.04
N SER A 90 -0.82 27.05 0.52
CA SER A 90 -0.69 27.93 1.68
C SER A 90 0.11 29.18 1.38
N ASN A 91 -0.33 30.32 1.91
CA ASN A 91 0.50 31.51 2.07
C ASN A 91 1.50 31.25 3.21
N ILE A 92 2.50 30.42 2.97
CA ILE A 92 3.69 30.14 3.81
C ILE A 92 3.41 30.19 5.32
N GLU A 93 2.48 29.37 5.80
CA GLU A 93 2.35 29.12 7.24
C GLU A 93 3.32 28.01 7.64
N PHE A 94 4.03 28.18 8.76
CA PHE A 94 5.01 27.22 9.29
C PHE A 94 4.44 25.79 9.34
N TYR A 95 3.18 25.65 9.76
CA TYR A 95 2.49 24.38 9.86
C TYR A 95 2.38 23.67 8.50
N SER A 96 1.87 24.36 7.48
CA SER A 96 1.72 23.82 6.12
C SER A 96 3.05 23.46 5.48
N MET A 97 4.11 24.22 5.78
CA MET A 97 5.47 23.90 5.33
C MET A 97 5.97 22.58 5.92
N VAL A 98 5.73 22.35 7.23
CA VAL A 98 6.12 21.08 7.88
C VAL A 98 5.37 19.89 7.27
N ILE A 99 4.07 20.03 7.02
CA ILE A 99 3.26 18.95 6.43
C ILE A 99 3.69 18.68 4.99
N ALA A 100 3.88 19.73 4.19
CA ALA A 100 4.39 19.58 2.83
C ALA A 100 5.73 18.83 2.83
N LEU A 101 6.66 19.22 3.71
CA LEU A 101 7.97 18.57 3.83
C LEU A 101 7.84 17.10 4.23
N LEU A 102 6.98 16.77 5.20
CA LEU A 102 6.72 15.38 5.59
C LEU A 102 6.25 14.54 4.41
N PHE A 103 5.25 15.02 3.67
CA PHE A 103 4.73 14.31 2.49
C PHE A 103 5.77 14.17 1.38
N LEU A 104 6.59 15.21 1.13
CA LEU A 104 7.68 15.15 0.15
C LEU A 104 8.76 14.14 0.55
N LEU A 105 9.21 14.15 1.82
CA LEU A 105 10.24 13.23 2.31
C LEU A 105 9.74 11.78 2.33
N PHE A 106 8.52 11.53 2.82
CA PHE A 106 7.91 10.20 2.76
C PHE A 106 7.68 9.75 1.32
N GLY A 107 7.34 10.68 0.42
CA GLY A 107 7.20 10.43 -1.00
C GLY A 107 8.51 9.94 -1.63
N LEU A 108 9.59 10.72 -1.46
CA LEU A 108 10.93 10.38 -1.95
C LEU A 108 11.45 9.07 -1.33
N GLY A 109 11.32 8.91 -0.02
CA GLY A 109 11.74 7.69 0.68
C GLY A 109 11.00 6.45 0.19
N SER A 110 9.69 6.54 0.00
CA SER A 110 8.87 5.42 -0.50
C SER A 110 9.13 5.11 -1.97
N MET A 111 9.38 6.12 -2.81
CA MET A 111 9.83 5.91 -4.20
C MET A 111 11.18 5.21 -4.25
N GLY A 112 12.15 5.63 -3.42
CA GLY A 112 13.44 4.96 -3.30
C GLY A 112 13.29 3.49 -2.88
N LEU A 113 12.52 3.22 -1.82
CA LEU A 113 12.24 1.84 -1.39
C LEU A 113 11.55 1.02 -2.49
N GLY A 114 10.64 1.62 -3.25
CA GLY A 114 9.93 0.93 -4.34
C GLY A 114 10.80 0.63 -5.56
N LEU A 115 11.81 1.46 -5.86
CA LEU A 115 12.74 1.22 -6.98
C LEU A 115 13.83 0.21 -6.64
N PHE A 116 14.27 0.15 -5.38
CA PHE A 116 15.41 -0.66 -4.97
C PHE A 116 15.05 -1.94 -4.18
N SER A 117 13.77 -2.15 -3.84
CA SER A 117 13.36 -3.33 -3.08
C SER A 117 12.47 -4.29 -3.85
N LYS A 118 12.64 -5.59 -3.56
CA LYS A 118 11.68 -6.65 -3.88
C LYS A 118 10.64 -6.83 -2.76
N TYR A 119 10.35 -5.79 -1.97
CA TYR A 119 9.40 -5.95 -0.88
C TYR A 119 7.99 -6.14 -1.43
N ASP A 120 7.32 -7.18 -0.92
CA ASP A 120 5.91 -7.39 -1.19
C ASP A 120 5.11 -6.13 -0.83
N PRO A 121 4.10 -5.78 -1.61
CA PRO A 121 3.27 -4.61 -1.33
C PRO A 121 2.63 -4.75 0.05
N PRO A 122 2.55 -3.65 0.83
CA PRO A 122 1.94 -3.64 2.16
C PRO A 122 0.55 -4.28 2.18
N ARG A 123 0.40 -5.26 3.07
CA ARG A 123 -0.86 -5.89 3.43
C ARG A 123 -1.81 -4.84 4.06
N PRO A 124 -3.10 -4.92 3.74
CA PRO A 124 -4.12 -4.09 4.38
C PRO A 124 -4.27 -4.46 5.86
N VAL A 125 -4.52 -3.45 6.70
CA VAL A 125 -4.76 -3.65 8.15
C VAL A 125 -6.17 -4.22 8.41
N PHE A 126 -7.15 -3.83 7.60
CA PHE A 126 -8.55 -4.28 7.71
C PHE A 126 -8.94 -5.32 6.65
N GLY A 127 -7.94 -5.94 5.99
CA GLY A 127 -8.18 -6.99 5.01
C GLY A 127 -8.22 -8.39 5.64
N PRO A 128 -8.62 -9.40 4.86
CA PRO A 128 -8.69 -10.76 5.35
C PRO A 128 -7.28 -11.30 5.63
N TYR A 129 -7.15 -12.16 6.65
CA TYR A 129 -5.86 -12.66 7.14
C TYR A 129 -5.05 -13.44 6.08
N ASP A 130 -5.75 -13.97 5.08
CA ASP A 130 -5.24 -14.73 3.94
C ASP A 130 -4.98 -13.85 2.70
N PHE A 131 -4.92 -12.52 2.84
CA PHE A 131 -4.64 -11.63 1.72
C PHE A 131 -3.30 -11.98 1.05
N VAL A 132 -3.37 -12.45 -0.21
CA VAL A 132 -2.22 -12.76 -1.06
C VAL A 132 -1.95 -11.61 -2.04
N PRO A 133 -0.78 -10.96 -2.00
CA PRO A 133 -0.42 -9.91 -2.97
C PRO A 133 -0.22 -10.47 -4.40
N HIS A 134 -0.36 -9.59 -5.40
CA HIS A 134 -0.49 -9.95 -6.82
C HIS A 134 0.61 -10.91 -7.33
N GLY A 135 1.87 -10.68 -6.96
CA GLY A 135 3.00 -11.49 -7.40
C GLY A 135 3.10 -12.86 -6.74
N GLN A 136 2.33 -13.11 -5.68
CA GLN A 136 2.29 -14.42 -5.01
C GLN A 136 1.10 -15.27 -5.45
N LYS A 137 0.04 -14.66 -6.01
CA LYS A 137 -1.12 -15.40 -6.54
C LYS A 137 -0.76 -16.30 -7.72
N GLU A 138 0.13 -15.86 -8.59
CA GLU A 138 0.59 -16.66 -9.74
C GLU A 138 1.41 -17.87 -9.27
N ASN A 139 2.33 -17.68 -8.32
CA ASN A 139 3.14 -18.77 -7.77
C ASN A 139 2.31 -19.79 -6.99
N MET A 140 1.27 -19.35 -6.25
CA MET A 140 0.35 -20.27 -5.56
C MET A 140 -0.56 -21.03 -6.53
N ALA A 141 -1.06 -20.36 -7.58
CA ALA A 141 -1.88 -21.00 -8.60
C ALA A 141 -1.07 -22.08 -9.35
N LEU A 142 0.17 -21.77 -9.75
CA LEU A 142 1.09 -22.72 -10.38
C LEU A 142 1.45 -23.89 -9.46
N ALA A 143 1.70 -23.65 -8.17
CA ALA A 143 1.98 -24.71 -7.21
C ALA A 143 0.77 -25.63 -6.99
N SER A 144 -0.44 -25.06 -6.84
CA SER A 144 -1.67 -25.86 -6.70
C SER A 144 -2.03 -26.65 -7.95
N GLN A 145 -1.59 -26.18 -9.12
CA GLN A 145 -1.82 -26.85 -10.40
C GLN A 145 -0.77 -27.93 -10.67
N ALA A 146 0.46 -27.76 -10.17
CA ALA A 146 1.51 -28.76 -10.17
C ALA A 146 1.18 -29.95 -9.25
N ASP A 147 0.69 -29.67 -8.03
CA ASP A 147 0.23 -30.72 -7.10
C ASP A 147 -0.97 -31.51 -7.67
N PHE A 148 -1.80 -30.89 -8.52
CA PHE A 148 -2.92 -31.58 -9.19
C PHE A 148 -2.49 -32.41 -10.42
N MET A 149 -1.28 -32.19 -10.96
CA MET A 149 -0.73 -32.98 -12.08
C MET A 149 0.18 -34.13 -11.61
N ASP A 150 0.69 -34.08 -10.38
CA ASP A 150 1.49 -35.17 -9.79
C ASP A 150 0.67 -36.36 -9.28
N ASP A 151 -0.67 -36.24 -9.22
CA ASP A 151 -1.60 -37.35 -8.96
C ASP A 151 -1.87 -38.23 -10.21
N SER A 152 -1.07 -38.09 -11.26
CA SER A 152 -1.02 -39.02 -12.39
C SER A 152 -0.31 -40.30 -11.95
N PRO A 153 -0.93 -41.51 -11.99
CA PRO A 153 -0.27 -42.72 -11.53
C PRO A 153 0.96 -43.01 -12.42
N THR A 154 2.14 -42.89 -11.84
CA THR A 154 3.40 -43.37 -12.43
C THR A 154 3.30 -44.86 -12.71
N SER A 155 3.53 -45.20 -13.98
CA SER A 155 3.58 -46.53 -14.58
C SER A 155 4.27 -47.59 -13.71
N SER A 156 3.56 -48.69 -13.43
CA SER A 156 4.21 -49.95 -13.08
C SER A 156 3.32 -51.15 -13.39
N GLN A 157 3.33 -51.66 -14.62
CA GLN A 157 3.08 -53.09 -14.87
C GLN A 157 3.97 -53.58 -16.02
N ASN A 158 5.04 -54.25 -15.61
CA ASN A 158 5.92 -55.02 -16.45
C ASN A 158 5.29 -56.41 -16.59
N THR A 159 4.55 -56.69 -17.67
CA THR A 159 4.00 -58.03 -17.93
C THR A 159 4.86 -58.77 -18.95
N THR A 160 5.79 -59.57 -18.42
CA THR A 160 6.42 -60.68 -19.14
C THR A 160 5.36 -61.74 -19.44
N PHE A 161 5.11 -62.03 -20.71
CA PHE A 161 4.33 -63.19 -21.13
C PHE A 161 5.29 -64.33 -21.50
N THR A 162 5.19 -65.45 -20.80
CA THR A 162 5.79 -66.73 -21.17
C THR A 162 4.78 -67.80 -20.77
N ILE A 163 4.23 -68.51 -21.76
CA ILE A 163 4.27 -69.97 -22.01
C ILE A 163 3.84 -70.14 -23.47
#